data_AF-A0A7Y5F3D9-F1
#
_entry.id   AF-A0A7Y5F3D9-F1
#
_cell.length_a   1.000
_cell.length_b   1.000
_cell.length_c   1.000
_cell.angle_alpha   90.00
_cell.angle_beta   90.00
_cell.angle_gamma   90.00
#
_symmetry.space_group_name_H-M   'P 1'
#
loop_
_entity.id
_entity.type
_entity.pdbx_description
1 polymer ?
#
loop_
_entity_poly.entity_id
_entity_poly.type
_entity_poly.pdbx_seq_one_letter_code
_entity_poly.pdbx_strand_id
1 'polypeptide(L)'
;QRWAETLALEWFNLQDPFLWFVWGMALLVGVGAVVFLRALGEPLPSAPGRNAPKEMIWVGVVMLLVGGMSVWLPGRSVVNGLYDDRFALPLLPGVVMLTVGLIGWGMRSQARAFLVAILLGLSVAMHLRVQNDYRWDWVNQQRAFWQFYWRAPALAENTVVFSDGTLFRYTGEYPTASALNVLYPQSDTDTQMDYWFLELDRGYTQFLAEMRVTDYPIQTDFRQFTFASSSRQSLVVYFEPDEGNCLWVLGAGDELRPGLPVLTRDAVPISDLEQILVDAPGTPPDAAVFGVEPAHTWCYYYQKAELARQQEDWAGIVALADESAALGFSPNNRLEWLPFVDAFAHTGDWEQALVLSVDAYRYSKSTRNLFCPVWRGFEQEGLTAPAGTFAAAYDRLECEVGEE
;
A
#
# COMPACT_ATOMS: atom_id res chain seq x y z
N GLN A 1 -14.27 0.41 13.94
CA GLN A 1 -13.14 0.46 14.88
C GLN A 1 -13.58 -0.03 16.25
N ARG A 2 -12.81 -0.92 16.89
CA ARG A 2 -13.27 -1.60 18.11
C ARG A 2 -12.66 -0.92 19.34
N TRP A 3 -13.48 -0.54 20.31
CA TRP A 3 -12.99 0.01 21.58
C TRP A 3 -11.99 -0.93 22.29
N ALA A 4 -12.11 -2.24 22.09
CA ALA A 4 -11.15 -3.23 22.61
C ALA A 4 -9.72 -3.02 22.06
N GLU A 5 -9.58 -2.53 20.82
CA GLU A 5 -8.28 -2.29 20.19
C GLU A 5 -7.57 -1.07 20.82
N THR A 6 -8.29 -0.16 21.48
CA THR A 6 -7.66 1.01 22.14
C THR A 6 -6.65 0.62 23.22
N LEU A 7 -6.79 -0.59 23.79
CA LEU A 7 -5.93 -1.17 24.82
C LEU A 7 -5.13 -2.39 24.32
N ALA A 8 -5.05 -2.62 23.01
CA ALA A 8 -4.21 -3.70 22.49
C ALA A 8 -2.73 -3.49 22.86
N LEU A 9 -2.02 -4.58 23.12
CA LEU A 9 -0.63 -4.58 23.61
C LEU A 9 0.33 -3.85 22.68
N GLU A 10 0.08 -3.89 21.36
CA GLU A 10 0.86 -3.19 20.33
C GLU A 10 0.93 -1.67 20.57
N TRP A 11 -0.11 -1.08 21.17
CA TRP A 11 -0.19 0.36 21.45
C TRP A 11 0.58 0.81 22.69
N PHE A 12 1.24 -0.14 23.37
CA PHE A 12 2.14 0.12 24.50
C PHE A 12 3.61 -0.06 24.11
N ASN A 13 3.93 -0.01 22.81
CA ASN A 13 5.31 0.03 22.36
C ASN A 13 6.01 1.33 22.82
N LEU A 14 6.84 1.22 23.86
CA LEU A 14 7.55 2.34 24.47
C LEU A 14 8.65 2.92 23.58
N GLN A 15 9.00 2.25 22.47
CA GLN A 15 10.02 2.72 21.53
C GLN A 15 9.46 3.68 20.47
N ASP A 16 8.14 3.73 20.27
CA ASP A 16 7.51 4.61 19.27
C ASP A 16 7.24 6.01 19.85
N PRO A 17 7.94 7.06 19.39
CA PRO A 17 7.71 8.43 19.86
C PRO A 17 6.29 8.94 19.58
N PHE A 18 5.64 8.48 18.52
CA PHE A 18 4.27 8.86 18.20
C PHE A 18 3.29 8.33 19.25
N LEU A 19 3.50 7.11 19.75
CA LEU A 19 2.65 6.56 20.82
C LEU A 19 2.78 7.36 22.12
N TRP A 20 3.97 7.85 22.45
CA TRP A 20 4.14 8.78 23.58
C TRP A 20 3.36 10.07 23.40
N PHE A 21 3.41 10.66 22.21
CA PHE A 21 2.60 11.84 21.88
C PHE A 21 1.10 11.55 22.03
N VAL A 22 0.62 10.42 21.50
CA VAL A 22 -0.78 9.99 21.59
C VAL A 22 -1.22 9.83 23.05
N TRP A 23 -0.45 9.12 23.88
CA TRP A 23 -0.77 8.93 25.30
C TRP A 23 -0.66 10.23 26.10
N GLY A 24 0.29 11.11 25.76
CA GLY A 24 0.41 12.44 26.34
C GLY A 24 -0.82 13.31 26.05
N MET A 25 -1.30 13.31 24.80
CA MET A 25 -2.53 14.02 24.40
C MET A 25 -3.78 13.43 25.07
N ALA A 26 -3.86 12.11 25.16
CA ALA A 26 -4.95 11.42 25.87
C ALA A 26 -5.01 11.83 27.35
N LEU A 27 -3.85 11.86 28.01
CA LEU A 27 -3.73 12.29 29.41
C LEU A 27 -4.06 13.77 29.57
N LEU A 28 -3.56 14.64 28.69
CA LEU A 28 -3.83 16.07 28.69
C LEU A 28 -5.33 16.35 28.59
N VAL A 29 -6.00 15.73 27.62
CA VAL A 29 -7.45 15.90 27.41
C VAL A 29 -8.24 15.29 28.57
N GLY A 30 -7.84 14.11 29.06
CA GLY A 30 -8.47 13.49 30.22
C GLY A 30 -8.36 14.35 31.48
N VAL A 31 -7.16 14.82 31.83
CA VAL A 31 -6.94 15.71 32.98
C VAL A 31 -7.69 17.02 32.81
N GLY A 32 -7.62 17.64 31.62
CA GLY A 32 -8.37 18.84 31.28
C GLY A 32 -9.88 18.66 31.47
N ALA A 33 -10.43 17.53 31.02
CA ALA A 33 -11.84 17.18 31.20
C ALA A 33 -12.21 17.00 32.67
N VAL A 34 -11.37 16.32 33.49
CA VAL A 34 -11.62 16.21 34.94
C VAL A 34 -11.62 17.58 35.61
N VAL A 35 -10.64 18.42 35.31
CA VAL A 35 -10.53 19.77 35.87
C VAL A 35 -11.74 20.62 35.47
N PHE A 36 -12.11 20.60 34.20
CA PHE A 36 -13.28 21.31 33.67
C PHE A 36 -14.58 20.84 34.33
N LEU A 37 -14.82 19.53 34.40
CA LEU A 37 -16.03 18.96 35.01
C LEU A 37 -16.12 19.21 36.52
N ARG A 38 -14.98 19.31 37.21
CA ARG A 38 -14.94 19.70 38.64
C ARG A 38 -15.14 21.18 38.85
N ALA A 39 -14.54 22.02 37.99
CA ALA A 39 -14.67 23.47 38.02
C ALA A 39 -16.10 23.92 37.69
N LEU A 40 -16.83 23.14 36.89
CA LEU A 40 -18.22 23.41 36.55
C LEU A 40 -19.17 23.44 37.75
N GLY A 41 -18.79 22.85 38.91
CA GLY A 41 -19.21 23.22 40.27
C GLY A 41 -20.69 23.41 40.65
N GLU A 42 -21.62 23.47 39.71
CA GLU A 42 -22.98 23.98 39.84
C GLU A 42 -23.98 22.84 39.60
N PRO A 43 -25.10 22.81 40.35
CA PRO A 43 -26.12 21.81 40.18
C PRO A 43 -26.74 21.99 38.78
N LEU A 44 -26.64 20.95 37.95
CA LEU A 44 -27.40 20.85 36.69
C LEU A 44 -28.82 21.37 36.93
N PRO A 45 -29.34 22.27 36.07
CA PRO A 45 -30.66 22.87 36.24
C PRO A 45 -31.67 21.77 36.53
N SER A 46 -32.41 21.92 37.65
CA SER A 46 -33.44 21.02 38.18
C SER A 46 -33.40 19.61 37.59
N ALA A 47 -32.76 18.68 38.31
CA ALA A 47 -32.58 17.29 37.94
C ALA A 47 -33.70 16.80 37.01
N PRO A 48 -33.40 16.33 35.78
CA PRO A 48 -34.40 15.63 35.00
C PRO A 48 -34.96 14.54 35.91
N GLY A 49 -36.28 14.37 35.94
CA GLY A 49 -36.99 13.66 37.02
C GLY A 49 -36.30 12.35 37.41
N ARG A 50 -36.46 11.86 38.64
CA ARG A 50 -35.78 10.65 39.21
C ARG A 50 -35.62 9.44 38.27
N ASN A 51 -36.39 9.37 37.18
CA ASN A 51 -36.39 8.34 36.17
C ASN A 51 -35.52 8.62 34.92
N ALA A 52 -34.95 9.81 34.73
CA ALA A 52 -34.26 10.17 33.47
C ALA A 52 -33.11 9.24 33.07
N PRO A 53 -32.22 8.77 33.97
CA PRO A 53 -31.23 7.75 33.59
C PRO A 53 -31.87 6.43 33.14
N LYS A 54 -33.01 6.04 33.74
CA LYS A 54 -33.74 4.82 33.37
C LYS A 54 -34.46 4.98 32.03
N GLU A 55 -35.00 6.16 31.75
CA GLU A 55 -35.59 6.51 30.46
C GLU A 55 -34.54 6.46 29.36
N MET A 56 -33.35 7.04 29.59
CA MET A 56 -32.22 6.96 28.64
C MET A 56 -31.76 5.53 28.39
N ILE A 57 -31.72 4.67 29.42
CA ILE A 57 -31.42 3.24 29.25
C ILE A 57 -32.46 2.57 28.36
N TRP A 58 -33.75 2.78 28.64
CA TRP A 58 -34.83 2.18 27.87
C TRP A 58 -34.85 2.64 26.42
N VAL A 59 -34.80 3.96 26.20
CA VAL A 59 -34.75 4.53 24.85
C VAL A 59 -33.48 4.07 24.14
N GLY A 60 -32.34 4.03 24.83
CA GLY A 60 -31.08 3.53 24.29
C GLY A 60 -31.16 2.08 23.81
N VAL A 61 -31.76 1.18 24.61
CA VAL A 61 -31.99 -0.22 24.22
C VAL A 61 -32.91 -0.31 23.00
N VAL A 62 -34.02 0.42 23.00
CA VAL A 62 -34.96 0.42 21.86
C VAL A 62 -34.27 0.91 20.60
N MET A 63 -33.55 2.03 20.66
CA MET A 63 -32.80 2.57 19.53
C MET A 63 -31.70 1.62 19.05
N LEU A 64 -30.99 0.97 19.97
CA LEU A 64 -29.96 -0.01 19.62
C LEU A 64 -30.56 -1.22 18.89
N LEU A 65 -31.73 -1.71 19.34
CA LEU A 65 -32.43 -2.82 18.68
C LEU A 65 -32.97 -2.41 17.31
N VAL A 66 -33.64 -1.25 17.21
CA VAL A 66 -34.20 -0.75 15.94
C VAL A 66 -33.10 -0.42 14.94
N GLY A 67 -32.04 0.27 15.38
CA GLY A 67 -30.86 0.55 14.57
C GLY A 67 -30.11 -0.73 14.17
N GLY A 68 -29.94 -1.65 15.11
CA GLY A 68 -29.35 -2.96 14.89
C GLY A 68 -30.14 -3.80 13.88
N MET A 69 -31.47 -3.78 13.92
CA MET A 69 -32.31 -4.49 12.95
C MET A 69 -32.02 -4.04 11.51
N SER A 70 -31.77 -2.76 11.27
CA SER A 70 -31.40 -2.28 9.92
C SER A 70 -30.09 -2.88 9.39
N VAL A 71 -29.22 -3.36 10.27
CA VAL A 71 -27.93 -4.00 9.95
C VAL A 71 -28.04 -5.53 9.93
N TRP A 72 -28.71 -6.12 10.92
CA TRP A 72 -28.76 -7.56 11.10
C TRP A 72 -29.77 -8.25 10.19
N LEU A 73 -30.88 -7.60 9.82
CA LEU A 73 -31.89 -8.20 8.93
C LEU A 73 -31.31 -8.58 7.55
N PRO A 74 -30.45 -7.76 6.91
CA PRO A 74 -29.76 -8.15 5.68
C PRO A 74 -28.56 -9.09 5.88
N GLY A 75 -28.33 -9.61 7.10
CA GLY A 75 -27.20 -10.48 7.42
C GLY A 75 -25.84 -9.77 7.53
N ARG A 76 -25.83 -8.45 7.74
CA ARG A 76 -24.60 -7.68 7.96
C ARG A 76 -24.19 -7.67 9.43
N SER A 77 -22.90 -7.43 9.68
CA SER A 77 -22.30 -7.38 11.01
C SER A 77 -21.46 -6.11 11.15
N VAL A 78 -21.26 -5.65 12.38
CA VAL A 78 -20.41 -4.49 12.70
C VAL A 78 -18.94 -4.90 12.90
N VAL A 79 -18.66 -6.20 12.98
CA VAL A 79 -17.35 -6.70 13.43
C VAL A 79 -16.59 -7.57 12.43
N ASN A 80 -17.12 -7.89 11.25
CA ASN A 80 -16.53 -8.95 10.40
C ASN A 80 -15.58 -8.44 9.31
N GLY A 81 -15.55 -7.14 9.00
CA GLY A 81 -14.79 -6.58 7.89
C GLY A 81 -14.14 -5.23 8.21
N LEU A 82 -13.14 -4.87 7.39
CA LEU A 82 -12.36 -3.63 7.53
C LEU A 82 -13.24 -2.38 7.57
N TYR A 83 -14.35 -2.39 6.82
CA TYR A 83 -15.28 -1.28 6.70
C TYR A 83 -16.66 -1.57 7.31
N ASP A 84 -16.79 -2.67 8.06
CA ASP A 84 -18.08 -3.08 8.64
C ASP A 84 -18.48 -2.18 9.82
N ASP A 85 -17.53 -1.41 10.36
CA ASP A 85 -17.80 -0.45 11.40
C ASP A 85 -18.73 0.70 10.97
N ARG A 86 -18.86 0.95 9.66
CA ARG A 86 -19.89 1.86 9.12
C ARG A 86 -21.30 1.43 9.52
N PHE A 87 -21.52 0.13 9.75
CA PHE A 87 -22.79 -0.38 10.21
C PHE A 87 -23.06 -0.05 11.69
N ALA A 88 -22.09 0.47 12.44
CA ALA A 88 -22.33 1.00 13.78
C ALA A 88 -23.11 2.32 13.78
N LEU A 89 -23.11 3.07 12.68
CA LEU A 89 -23.74 4.40 12.57
C LEU A 89 -25.22 4.42 13.05
N PRO A 90 -26.11 3.52 12.58
CA PRO A 90 -27.49 3.48 13.08
C PRO A 90 -27.62 3.06 14.56
N LEU A 91 -26.62 2.38 15.14
CA LEU A 91 -26.62 1.98 16.55
C LEU A 91 -26.12 3.11 17.47
N LEU A 92 -25.35 4.07 16.96
CA LEU A 92 -24.68 5.11 17.75
C LEU A 92 -25.61 5.87 18.71
N PRO A 93 -26.80 6.37 18.30
CA PRO A 93 -27.69 7.08 19.22
C PRO A 93 -28.13 6.21 20.40
N GLY A 94 -28.44 4.94 20.13
CA GLY A 94 -28.84 3.98 21.15
C GLY A 94 -27.70 3.65 22.12
N VAL A 95 -26.50 3.42 21.61
CA VAL A 95 -25.29 3.20 22.41
C VAL A 95 -25.00 4.39 23.30
N VAL A 96 -25.03 5.63 22.78
CA VAL A 96 -24.77 6.83 23.56
C VAL A 96 -25.79 6.99 24.70
N MET A 97 -27.09 6.87 24.41
CA MET A 97 -28.14 7.00 25.43
C MET A 97 -28.03 5.92 26.50
N LEU A 98 -27.76 4.67 26.09
CA LEU A 98 -27.57 3.56 27.00
C LEU A 98 -26.35 3.78 27.90
N THR A 99 -25.19 4.14 27.33
CA THR A 99 -23.95 4.38 28.08
C THR A 99 -24.12 5.54 29.07
N VAL A 100 -24.67 6.67 28.63
CA VAL A 100 -24.91 7.84 29.51
C VAL A 100 -25.92 7.50 30.61
N GLY A 101 -26.99 6.78 30.28
CA GLY A 101 -28.00 6.34 31.25
C GLY A 101 -27.42 5.39 32.31
N LEU A 102 -26.60 4.42 31.91
CA LEU A 102 -25.91 3.50 32.82
C LEU A 102 -24.93 4.23 33.76
N ILE A 103 -24.11 5.15 33.22
CA ILE A 103 -23.20 5.99 34.01
C ILE A 103 -23.99 6.86 35.01
N GLY A 104 -25.09 7.46 34.55
CA GLY A 104 -25.96 8.32 35.35
C GLY A 104 -26.73 7.56 36.45
N TRP A 105 -27.06 6.29 36.21
CA TRP A 105 -27.78 5.45 37.17
C TRP A 105 -26.85 4.85 38.24
N GLY A 106 -25.68 4.33 37.85
CA GLY A 106 -24.83 3.49 38.72
C GLY A 106 -23.71 4.21 39.48
N MET A 107 -23.36 5.46 39.12
CA MET A 107 -22.12 6.10 39.63
C MET A 107 -22.38 7.37 40.43
N ARG A 108 -21.46 7.73 41.34
CA ARG A 108 -21.43 9.05 42.02
C ARG A 108 -20.86 10.12 41.10
N SER A 109 -21.21 11.40 41.30
CA SER A 109 -20.80 12.52 40.44
C SER A 109 -19.30 12.58 40.12
N GLN A 110 -18.44 12.37 41.12
CA GLN A 110 -16.98 12.36 40.93
C GLN A 110 -16.49 11.15 40.11
N ALA A 111 -17.08 9.98 40.33
CA ALA A 111 -16.76 8.77 39.56
C ALA A 111 -17.23 8.89 38.10
N ARG A 112 -18.40 9.51 37.87
CA ARG A 112 -18.90 9.84 36.52
C ARG A 112 -17.92 10.75 35.78
N ALA A 113 -17.51 11.85 36.42
CA ALA A 113 -16.59 12.80 35.81
C ALA A 113 -15.25 12.15 35.43
N PHE A 114 -14.73 11.27 36.30
CA PHE A 114 -13.50 10.53 36.01
C PHE A 114 -13.66 9.53 34.86
N LEU A 115 -14.74 8.75 34.84
CA LEU A 115 -14.99 7.79 33.75
C LEU A 115 -15.18 8.51 32.41
N VAL A 116 -15.98 9.58 32.37
CA VAL A 116 -16.19 10.39 31.16
C VAL A 116 -14.85 10.96 30.67
N ALA A 117 -14.02 11.47 31.56
CA ALA A 117 -12.70 11.97 31.20
C ALA A 117 -11.77 10.88 30.63
N ILE A 118 -11.79 9.67 31.18
CA ILE A 118 -11.05 8.52 30.61
C ILE A 118 -11.57 8.22 29.20
N LEU A 119 -12.89 8.11 29.03
CA LEU A 119 -13.49 7.82 27.72
C LEU A 119 -13.13 8.88 26.68
N LEU A 120 -13.11 10.16 27.07
CA LEU A 120 -12.68 11.26 26.21
C LEU A 120 -11.20 11.15 25.84
N GLY A 121 -10.32 10.90 26.81
CA GLY A 121 -8.89 10.71 26.56
C GLY A 121 -8.61 9.53 25.63
N LEU A 122 -9.27 8.39 25.85
CA LEU A 122 -9.16 7.21 24.98
C LEU A 122 -9.74 7.46 23.59
N SER A 123 -10.84 8.21 23.47
CA SER A 123 -11.40 8.61 22.18
C SER A 123 -10.43 9.49 21.38
N VAL A 124 -9.77 10.46 22.03
CA VAL A 124 -8.71 11.25 21.39
C VAL A 124 -7.54 10.38 20.96
N ALA A 125 -7.08 9.47 21.82
CA ALA A 125 -6.00 8.54 21.47
C ALA A 125 -6.34 7.72 20.21
N MET A 126 -7.55 7.18 20.17
CA MET A 126 -8.09 6.40 19.07
C MET A 126 -8.15 7.22 17.78
N HIS A 127 -8.71 8.44 17.82
CA HIS A 127 -8.78 9.31 16.64
C HIS A 127 -7.40 9.70 16.10
N LEU A 128 -6.42 9.98 16.98
CA LEU A 128 -5.06 10.29 16.55
C LEU A 128 -4.38 9.11 15.85
N ARG A 129 -4.57 7.88 16.35
CA ARG A 129 -4.04 6.66 15.71
C ARG A 129 -4.65 6.44 14.33
N VAL A 130 -5.98 6.49 14.25
CA VAL A 130 -6.72 6.36 12.99
C VAL A 130 -6.27 7.40 11.98
N GLN A 131 -6.15 8.67 12.40
CA GLN A 131 -5.65 9.73 11.53
C GLN A 131 -4.25 9.44 11.01
N ASN A 132 -3.37 8.89 11.85
CA ASN A 132 -2.03 8.50 11.44
C ASN A 132 -2.02 7.32 10.47
N ASP A 133 -2.93 6.34 10.64
CA ASP A 133 -3.07 5.22 9.70
C ASP A 133 -3.49 5.73 8.30
N TYR A 134 -4.52 6.58 8.23
CA TYR A 134 -4.94 7.20 6.97
C TYR A 134 -3.87 8.13 6.38
N ARG A 135 -3.08 8.81 7.23
CA ARG A 135 -1.96 9.65 6.78
C ARG A 135 -0.89 8.80 6.09
N TRP A 136 -0.52 7.66 6.66
CA TRP A 136 0.48 6.77 6.06
C TRP A 136 -0.05 6.08 4.80
N ASP A 137 -1.31 5.65 4.80
CA ASP A 137 -1.95 5.11 3.60
C ASP A 137 -1.99 6.13 2.45
N TRP A 138 -2.31 7.39 2.76
CA TRP A 138 -2.22 8.50 1.79
C TRP A 138 -0.80 8.72 1.26
N VAL A 139 0.21 8.70 2.13
CA VAL A 139 1.61 8.80 1.72
C VAL A 139 2.01 7.64 0.80
N ASN A 140 1.53 6.43 1.06
CA ASN A 140 1.81 5.27 0.23
C ASN A 140 1.10 5.35 -1.13
N GLN A 141 -0.14 5.84 -1.19
CA GLN A 141 -0.84 6.15 -2.44
C GLN A 141 -0.06 7.17 -3.28
N GLN A 142 0.33 8.30 -2.68
CA GLN A 142 1.13 9.32 -3.36
C GLN A 142 2.45 8.73 -3.90
N ARG A 143 3.19 7.98 -3.08
CA ARG A 143 4.44 7.34 -3.50
C ARG A 143 4.22 6.34 -4.64
N ALA A 144 3.17 5.54 -4.60
CA ALA A 144 2.89 4.56 -5.64
C ALA A 144 2.53 5.22 -6.96
N PHE A 145 1.59 6.19 -6.98
CA PHE A 145 1.17 6.83 -8.23
C PHE A 145 2.26 7.69 -8.87
N TRP A 146 3.10 8.37 -8.08
CA TRP A 146 4.28 9.05 -8.62
C TRP A 146 5.30 8.06 -9.19
N GLN A 147 5.52 6.91 -8.55
CA GLN A 147 6.39 5.87 -9.09
C GLN A 147 5.81 5.22 -10.35
N PHE A 148 4.49 5.00 -10.41
CA PHE A 148 3.82 4.57 -11.64
C PHE A 148 4.15 5.53 -12.77
N TYR A 149 3.96 6.83 -12.56
CA TYR A 149 4.28 7.84 -13.57
C TYR A 149 5.76 7.86 -13.96
N TRP A 150 6.68 7.74 -13.00
CA TRP A 150 8.12 7.73 -13.32
C TRP A 150 8.53 6.47 -14.11
N ARG A 151 7.95 5.31 -13.80
CA ARG A 151 8.23 4.00 -14.42
C ARG A 151 7.51 3.81 -15.75
N ALA A 152 6.31 4.37 -15.87
CA ALA A 152 5.45 4.27 -17.03
C ALA A 152 4.81 5.65 -17.27
N PRO A 153 5.50 6.58 -17.95
CA PRO A 153 4.99 7.93 -18.17
C PRO A 153 3.68 7.97 -18.97
N ALA A 154 3.46 6.95 -19.82
CA ALA A 154 2.24 6.74 -20.58
C ALA A 154 1.99 5.23 -20.72
N LEU A 155 0.71 4.86 -20.82
CA LEU A 155 0.26 3.48 -21.01
C LEU A 155 -0.57 3.34 -22.28
N ALA A 156 -0.48 2.18 -22.92
CA ALA A 156 -1.35 1.81 -24.03
C ALA A 156 -2.82 1.73 -23.57
N GLU A 157 -3.76 2.05 -24.45
CA GLU A 157 -5.19 1.92 -24.13
C GLU A 157 -5.55 0.46 -23.83
N ASN A 158 -6.56 0.26 -22.97
CA ASN A 158 -7.05 -1.05 -22.53
C ASN A 158 -6.03 -1.85 -21.71
N THR A 159 -5.07 -1.19 -21.03
CA THR A 159 -4.14 -1.88 -20.13
C THR A 159 -4.80 -2.21 -18.79
N VAL A 160 -4.71 -3.48 -18.39
CA VAL A 160 -5.10 -3.93 -17.05
C VAL A 160 -3.89 -4.06 -16.12
N VAL A 161 -3.97 -3.54 -14.90
CA VAL A 161 -2.92 -3.64 -13.88
C VAL A 161 -3.34 -4.68 -12.83
N PHE A 162 -2.53 -5.70 -12.65
CA PHE A 162 -2.72 -6.76 -11.66
C PHE A 162 -1.80 -6.59 -10.46
N SER A 163 -2.31 -6.90 -9.27
CA SER A 163 -1.49 -7.17 -8.10
C SER A 163 -2.05 -8.32 -7.27
N ASP A 164 -1.21 -8.89 -6.41
CA ASP A 164 -1.62 -9.85 -5.40
C ASP A 164 -2.25 -9.12 -4.21
N GLY A 165 -3.58 -8.99 -4.23
CA GLY A 165 -4.33 -8.21 -3.24
C GLY A 165 -4.32 -6.71 -3.49
N THR A 166 -4.82 -5.94 -2.51
CA THR A 166 -4.88 -4.48 -2.55
C THR A 166 -3.51 -3.82 -2.39
N LEU A 167 -3.18 -2.84 -3.23
CA LEU A 167 -1.96 -2.02 -3.05
C LEU A 167 -2.01 -1.10 -1.82
N PHE A 168 -3.21 -0.71 -1.39
CA PHE A 168 -3.42 0.22 -0.29
C PHE A 168 -4.45 -0.33 0.67
N ARG A 169 -4.25 -0.13 1.97
CA ARG A 169 -5.07 -0.76 3.01
C ARG A 169 -6.51 -0.30 2.96
N TYR A 170 -6.74 0.99 2.69
CA TYR A 170 -8.07 1.59 2.71
C TYR A 170 -8.67 1.85 1.32
N THR A 171 -7.98 1.39 0.26
CA THR A 171 -8.39 1.61 -1.14
C THR A 171 -8.32 0.30 -1.90
N GLY A 172 -9.49 -0.18 -2.36
CA GLY A 172 -9.60 -1.44 -3.10
C GLY A 172 -9.44 -1.28 -4.61
N GLU A 173 -10.03 -2.23 -5.34
CA GLU A 173 -9.99 -2.31 -6.79
C GLU A 173 -10.46 -1.05 -7.54
N TYR A 174 -11.75 -0.71 -7.42
CA TYR A 174 -12.38 0.34 -8.23
C TYR A 174 -11.83 1.77 -8.01
N PRO A 175 -11.46 2.23 -6.79
CA PRO A 175 -10.85 3.55 -6.67
C PRO A 175 -9.41 3.57 -7.19
N THR A 176 -8.67 2.46 -7.12
CA THR A 176 -7.33 2.34 -7.73
C THR A 176 -7.44 2.39 -9.25
N ALA A 177 -8.39 1.66 -9.84
CA ALA A 177 -8.71 1.77 -11.26
C ALA A 177 -9.09 3.21 -11.65
N SER A 178 -9.96 3.86 -10.86
CA SER A 178 -10.35 5.25 -11.10
C SER A 178 -9.14 6.20 -11.06
N ALA A 179 -8.21 6.00 -10.12
CA ALA A 179 -6.99 6.80 -10.03
C ALA A 179 -6.08 6.59 -11.25
N LEU A 180 -5.95 5.37 -11.77
CA LEU A 180 -5.20 5.12 -13.01
C LEU A 180 -5.80 5.87 -14.22
N ASN A 181 -7.13 5.93 -14.33
CA ASN A 181 -7.80 6.67 -15.41
C ASN A 181 -7.72 8.20 -15.25
N VAL A 182 -7.40 8.70 -14.05
CA VAL A 182 -7.07 10.12 -13.84
C VAL A 182 -5.58 10.38 -14.07
N LEU A 183 -4.73 9.40 -13.80
CA LEU A 183 -3.28 9.48 -13.97
C LEU A 183 -2.87 9.49 -15.45
N TYR A 184 -3.53 8.67 -16.26
CA TYR A 184 -3.21 8.46 -17.68
C TYR A 184 -4.29 9.01 -18.60
N PRO A 185 -3.92 9.49 -19.80
CA PRO A 185 -4.88 10.04 -20.76
C PRO A 185 -5.91 8.98 -21.16
N GLN A 186 -7.16 9.39 -21.33
CA GLN A 186 -8.25 8.54 -21.81
C GLN A 186 -8.57 8.80 -23.28
N SER A 187 -8.91 7.73 -24.00
CA SER A 187 -9.34 7.68 -25.40
C SER A 187 -10.81 8.11 -25.54
N ASP A 188 -11.64 7.75 -24.56
CA ASP A 188 -13.05 8.14 -24.42
C ASP A 188 -13.28 8.82 -23.05
N THR A 189 -14.27 9.71 -22.98
CA THR A 189 -14.61 10.45 -21.75
C THR A 189 -15.99 10.08 -21.20
N ASP A 190 -16.71 9.15 -21.84
CA ASP A 190 -18.06 8.77 -21.44
C ASP A 190 -18.07 7.60 -20.44
N THR A 191 -18.28 6.38 -20.92
CA THR A 191 -18.47 5.19 -20.05
C THR A 191 -17.41 4.11 -20.21
N GLN A 192 -16.65 4.12 -21.31
CA GLN A 192 -15.57 3.15 -21.52
C GLN A 192 -14.30 3.65 -20.83
N MET A 193 -13.72 2.82 -19.97
CA MET A 193 -12.45 3.08 -19.30
C MET A 193 -11.31 2.44 -20.08
N ASP A 194 -10.16 3.11 -20.17
CA ASP A 194 -8.96 2.54 -20.81
C ASP A 194 -8.09 1.75 -19.85
N TYR A 195 -8.20 2.00 -18.55
CA TYR A 195 -7.36 1.34 -17.56
C TYR A 195 -8.22 0.70 -16.49
N TRP A 196 -7.81 -0.47 -16.03
CA TRP A 196 -8.41 -1.07 -14.85
C TRP A 196 -7.34 -1.67 -13.96
N PHE A 197 -7.69 -1.83 -12.70
CA PHE A 197 -6.85 -2.49 -11.72
C PHE A 197 -7.60 -3.70 -11.19
N LEU A 198 -6.94 -4.85 -11.05
CA LEU A 198 -7.55 -6.09 -10.59
C LEU A 198 -6.69 -6.75 -9.50
N GLU A 199 -7.36 -7.19 -8.43
CA GLU A 199 -6.74 -7.95 -7.34
C GLU A 199 -6.79 -9.44 -7.68
N LEU A 200 -5.63 -10.08 -7.88
CA LEU A 200 -5.53 -11.47 -8.33
C LEU A 200 -6.19 -12.47 -7.37
N ASP A 201 -6.02 -12.24 -6.07
CA ASP A 201 -6.57 -13.06 -4.98
C ASP A 201 -8.10 -12.99 -4.90
N ARG A 202 -8.72 -12.00 -5.56
CA ARG A 202 -10.17 -11.80 -5.62
C ARG A 202 -10.81 -12.37 -6.88
N GLY A 203 -10.56 -13.65 -7.12
CA GLY A 203 -11.31 -14.43 -8.11
C GLY A 203 -10.65 -14.51 -9.49
N TYR A 204 -9.37 -14.16 -9.61
CA TYR A 204 -8.58 -14.38 -10.83
C TYR A 204 -7.56 -15.51 -10.70
N THR A 205 -7.21 -15.93 -9.47
CA THR A 205 -6.29 -17.05 -9.22
C THR A 205 -6.62 -18.31 -10.01
N GLN A 206 -7.89 -18.71 -10.12
CA GLN A 206 -8.27 -19.92 -10.84
C GLN A 206 -8.13 -19.81 -12.37
N PHE A 207 -8.03 -18.60 -12.91
CA PHE A 207 -7.92 -18.33 -14.35
C PHE A 207 -6.48 -18.07 -14.78
N LEU A 208 -5.53 -17.86 -13.86
CA LEU A 208 -4.14 -17.56 -14.19
C LEU A 208 -3.50 -18.59 -15.14
N ALA A 209 -3.75 -19.88 -14.91
CA ALA A 209 -3.21 -20.92 -15.79
C ALA A 209 -3.69 -20.79 -17.24
N GLU A 210 -4.95 -20.36 -17.44
CA GLU A 210 -5.52 -20.09 -18.76
C GLU A 210 -4.97 -18.80 -19.34
N MET A 211 -4.93 -17.72 -18.55
CA MET A 211 -4.41 -16.41 -18.94
C MET A 211 -2.96 -16.45 -19.47
N ARG A 212 -2.13 -17.37 -18.94
CA ARG A 212 -0.74 -17.57 -19.38
C ARG A 212 -0.61 -18.19 -20.76
N VAL A 213 -1.60 -18.98 -21.19
CA VAL A 213 -1.51 -19.78 -22.42
C VAL A 213 -2.46 -19.30 -23.52
N THR A 214 -3.48 -18.51 -23.18
CA THR A 214 -4.43 -17.92 -24.12
C THR A 214 -4.44 -16.40 -24.03
N ASP A 215 -5.04 -15.76 -25.03
CA ASP A 215 -5.39 -14.33 -24.97
C ASP A 215 -6.75 -14.20 -24.27
N TYR A 216 -6.73 -14.35 -22.94
CA TYR A 216 -7.94 -14.45 -22.12
C TYR A 216 -8.66 -13.10 -22.06
N PRO A 217 -9.94 -13.01 -22.46
CA PRO A 217 -10.67 -11.75 -22.42
C PRO A 217 -10.99 -11.35 -20.98
N ILE A 218 -10.68 -10.10 -20.65
CA ILE A 218 -10.95 -9.50 -19.35
C ILE A 218 -12.02 -8.44 -19.56
N GLN A 219 -13.14 -8.57 -18.86
CA GLN A 219 -14.23 -7.60 -18.89
C GLN A 219 -14.64 -7.24 -17.48
N THR A 220 -14.87 -5.96 -17.21
CA THR A 220 -15.33 -5.49 -15.91
C THR A 220 -16.37 -4.40 -16.08
N ASP A 221 -17.45 -4.52 -15.33
CA ASP A 221 -18.52 -3.53 -15.26
C ASP A 221 -18.57 -2.94 -13.85
N PHE A 222 -18.55 -1.61 -13.75
CA PHE A 222 -18.74 -0.90 -12.49
C PHE A 222 -19.71 0.26 -12.65
N ARG A 223 -20.95 0.07 -12.16
CA ARG A 223 -22.07 1.01 -12.33
C ARG A 223 -22.34 1.28 -13.81
N GLN A 224 -22.06 2.48 -14.31
CA GLN A 224 -22.18 2.83 -15.73
C GLN A 224 -20.90 2.65 -16.52
N PHE A 225 -19.77 2.33 -15.86
CA PHE A 225 -18.48 2.21 -16.53
C PHE A 225 -18.20 0.77 -16.96
N THR A 226 -17.62 0.63 -18.14
CA THR A 226 -17.22 -0.64 -18.73
C THR A 226 -15.74 -0.64 -19.06
N PHE A 227 -15.09 -1.78 -18.89
CA PHE A 227 -13.69 -2.00 -19.24
C PHE A 227 -13.55 -3.31 -19.99
N ALA A 228 -12.72 -3.32 -21.04
CA ALA A 228 -12.41 -4.50 -21.82
C ALA A 228 -10.91 -4.54 -22.13
N SER A 229 -10.29 -5.68 -21.88
CA SER A 229 -8.85 -5.94 -22.09
C SER A 229 -8.64 -7.41 -22.41
N SER A 230 -7.40 -7.82 -22.60
CA SER A 230 -6.99 -9.22 -22.56
C SER A 230 -5.85 -9.47 -21.58
N SER A 231 -5.56 -10.75 -21.29
CA SER A 231 -4.40 -11.14 -20.47
C SER A 231 -3.06 -10.73 -21.08
N ARG A 232 -3.00 -10.45 -22.38
CA ARG A 232 -1.79 -9.94 -23.06
C ARG A 232 -1.61 -8.44 -22.93
N GLN A 233 -2.67 -7.71 -22.56
CA GLN A 233 -2.63 -6.26 -22.35
C GLN A 233 -2.51 -5.94 -20.86
N SER A 234 -1.65 -6.68 -20.15
CA SER A 234 -1.61 -6.62 -18.68
C SER A 234 -0.26 -6.18 -18.14
N LEU A 235 -0.26 -5.50 -17.00
CA LEU A 235 0.93 -5.21 -16.21
C LEU A 235 0.75 -5.84 -14.83
N VAL A 236 1.74 -6.61 -14.36
CA VAL A 236 1.75 -7.13 -12.99
C VAL A 236 2.65 -6.24 -12.15
N VAL A 237 2.13 -5.79 -11.01
CA VAL A 237 2.86 -4.92 -10.10
C VAL A 237 2.96 -5.52 -8.70
N TYR A 238 4.02 -5.13 -8.00
CA TYR A 238 4.24 -5.45 -6.60
C TYR A 238 4.72 -4.22 -5.86
N PHE A 239 4.09 -3.90 -4.73
CA PHE A 239 4.40 -2.73 -3.93
C PHE A 239 4.18 -3.03 -2.45
N GLU A 240 5.26 -3.05 -1.67
CA GLU A 240 5.23 -3.37 -0.24
C GLU A 240 6.15 -2.40 0.53
N PRO A 241 5.80 -1.10 0.57
CA PRO A 241 6.71 -0.04 1.01
C PRO A 241 7.20 -0.22 2.46
N ASP A 242 6.49 -1.00 3.27
CA ASP A 242 6.88 -1.35 4.64
C ASP A 242 8.09 -2.30 4.68
N GLU A 243 8.33 -3.07 3.62
CA GLU A 243 9.56 -3.86 3.38
C GLU A 243 10.68 -3.03 2.72
N GLY A 244 10.41 -1.76 2.42
CA GLY A 244 11.38 -0.82 1.86
C GLY A 244 11.61 -0.97 0.36
N ASN A 245 10.76 -1.70 -0.37
CA ASN A 245 10.82 -1.72 -1.83
C ASN A 245 10.17 -0.48 -2.45
N CYS A 246 10.68 -0.11 -3.61
CA CYS A 246 9.99 0.74 -4.56
C CYS A 246 8.86 -0.06 -5.25
N LEU A 247 8.01 0.61 -6.03
CA LEU A 247 7.04 -0.05 -6.90
C LEU A 247 7.79 -0.90 -7.93
N TRP A 248 7.47 -2.18 -8.02
CA TRP A 248 8.01 -3.05 -9.07
C TRP A 248 6.92 -3.28 -10.11
N VAL A 249 7.20 -2.90 -11.36
CA VAL A 249 6.42 -3.32 -12.52
C VAL A 249 7.17 -4.49 -13.12
N LEU A 250 6.62 -5.69 -12.97
CA LEU A 250 7.31 -6.94 -13.21
C LEU A 250 7.24 -7.31 -14.70
N GLY A 251 8.35 -7.75 -15.27
CA GLY A 251 8.43 -8.29 -16.62
C GLY A 251 9.04 -9.70 -16.63
N ALA A 252 9.28 -10.21 -17.84
CA ALA A 252 9.90 -11.53 -18.02
C ALA A 252 11.23 -11.65 -17.25
N GLY A 253 11.42 -12.74 -16.49
CA GLY A 253 12.60 -12.99 -15.67
C GLY A 253 12.47 -12.47 -14.23
N ASP A 254 11.51 -11.58 -13.94
CA ASP A 254 11.30 -11.08 -12.59
C ASP A 254 10.65 -12.11 -11.65
N GLU A 255 10.12 -13.22 -12.17
CA GLU A 255 9.65 -14.35 -11.35
C GLU A 255 10.76 -14.98 -10.49
N LEU A 256 12.03 -14.70 -10.83
CA LEU A 256 13.20 -15.14 -10.09
C LEU A 256 13.53 -14.25 -8.88
N ARG A 257 12.87 -13.09 -8.73
CA ARG A 257 13.07 -12.18 -7.60
C ARG A 257 12.67 -12.90 -6.30
N PRO A 258 13.60 -13.04 -5.33
CA PRO A 258 13.27 -13.64 -4.05
C PRO A 258 12.33 -12.73 -3.25
N GLY A 259 11.47 -13.33 -2.44
CA GLY A 259 10.51 -12.61 -1.62
C GLY A 259 9.15 -12.36 -2.30
N LEU A 260 9.05 -12.50 -3.63
CA LEU A 260 7.75 -12.42 -4.30
C LEU A 260 6.78 -13.50 -3.78
N PRO A 261 5.55 -13.11 -3.38
CA PRO A 261 4.47 -14.05 -3.11
C PRO A 261 4.27 -15.03 -4.25
N VAL A 262 3.82 -16.25 -3.94
CA VAL A 262 3.62 -17.31 -4.95
C VAL A 262 2.68 -16.82 -6.05
N LEU A 263 1.56 -16.19 -5.69
CA LEU A 263 0.57 -15.71 -6.66
C LEU A 263 1.13 -14.59 -7.55
N THR A 264 1.88 -13.64 -6.98
CA THR A 264 2.58 -12.60 -7.74
C THR A 264 3.57 -13.20 -8.75
N ARG A 265 4.43 -14.12 -8.29
CA ARG A 265 5.41 -14.82 -9.13
C ARG A 265 4.74 -15.57 -10.28
N ASP A 266 3.63 -16.23 -9.95
CA ASP A 266 2.78 -16.94 -10.88
C ASP A 266 2.10 -16.01 -11.90
N ALA A 267 1.88 -14.75 -11.58
CA ALA A 267 1.29 -13.79 -12.50
C ALA A 267 2.32 -13.15 -13.45
N VAL A 268 3.62 -13.09 -13.10
CA VAL A 268 4.64 -12.44 -13.94
C VAL A 268 4.55 -12.80 -15.44
N PRO A 269 4.33 -14.05 -15.87
CA PRO A 269 4.27 -14.39 -17.29
C PRO A 269 3.10 -13.78 -18.09
N ILE A 270 2.07 -13.22 -17.44
CA ILE A 270 1.01 -12.48 -18.13
C ILE A 270 1.32 -10.98 -18.27
N SER A 271 2.32 -10.49 -17.53
CA SER A 271 2.75 -9.10 -17.60
C SER A 271 3.48 -8.79 -18.91
N ASP A 272 3.02 -7.78 -19.62
CA ASP A 272 3.56 -7.28 -20.88
C ASP A 272 4.05 -5.85 -20.71
N LEU A 273 5.37 -5.66 -20.69
CA LEU A 273 5.97 -4.34 -20.55
C LEU A 273 5.77 -3.47 -21.81
N GLU A 274 5.36 -4.03 -22.96
CA GLU A 274 5.02 -3.24 -24.16
C GLU A 274 3.80 -2.33 -23.94
N GLN A 275 3.01 -2.58 -22.89
CA GLN A 275 1.95 -1.65 -22.46
C GLN A 275 2.50 -0.29 -22.01
N ILE A 276 3.79 -0.18 -21.68
CA ILE A 276 4.44 1.07 -21.27
C ILE A 276 4.96 1.82 -22.52
N LEU A 277 4.35 2.97 -22.82
CA LEU A 277 4.70 3.78 -23.98
C LEU A 277 5.89 4.70 -23.67
N VAL A 278 7.08 4.17 -23.89
CA VAL A 278 8.38 4.83 -23.61
C VAL A 278 8.59 6.17 -24.33
N ASP A 279 8.14 6.29 -25.58
CA ASP A 279 8.37 7.46 -26.44
C ASP A 279 7.28 8.53 -26.32
N ALA A 280 6.17 8.21 -25.64
CA ALA A 280 5.05 9.12 -25.49
C ALA A 280 5.33 10.11 -24.33
N PRO A 281 5.18 11.44 -24.56
CA PRO A 281 5.30 12.39 -23.48
C PRO A 281 4.15 12.17 -22.49
N GLY A 282 4.47 11.69 -21.29
CA GLY A 282 3.52 11.59 -20.18
C GLY A 282 3.00 12.96 -19.75
N THR A 283 1.78 13.00 -19.23
CA THR A 283 1.27 14.20 -18.53
C THR A 283 1.57 14.05 -17.05
N PRO A 284 2.27 15.00 -16.41
CA PRO A 284 2.55 14.92 -14.99
C PRO A 284 1.26 14.76 -14.16
N PRO A 285 1.27 13.95 -13.08
CA PRO A 285 0.14 13.78 -12.20
C PRO A 285 -0.37 15.14 -11.67
N ASP A 286 -1.69 15.35 -11.68
CA ASP A 286 -2.28 16.56 -11.11
C ASP A 286 -2.02 16.61 -9.60
N ALA A 287 -1.29 17.65 -9.16
CA ALA A 287 -0.96 17.84 -7.75
C ALA A 287 -2.18 18.04 -6.85
N ALA A 288 -3.33 18.45 -7.40
CA ALA A 288 -4.59 18.52 -6.65
C ALA A 288 -5.17 17.14 -6.33
N VAL A 289 -4.86 16.13 -7.16
CA VAL A 289 -5.36 14.75 -7.01
C VAL A 289 -4.32 13.86 -6.33
N PHE A 290 -3.07 13.90 -6.79
CA PHE A 290 -1.99 13.00 -6.34
C PHE A 290 -1.02 13.64 -5.36
N GLY A 291 -1.21 14.92 -5.01
CA GLY A 291 -0.25 15.68 -4.24
C GLY A 291 0.96 16.11 -5.06
N VAL A 292 1.78 16.99 -4.48
CA VAL A 292 3.01 17.48 -5.13
C VAL A 292 3.98 16.34 -5.42
N GLU A 293 4.80 16.49 -6.45
CA GLU A 293 5.85 15.53 -6.75
C GLU A 293 6.76 15.35 -5.53
N PRO A 294 6.95 14.11 -5.04
CA PRO A 294 7.87 13.84 -3.96
C PRO A 294 9.32 14.08 -4.42
N ALA A 295 10.21 14.37 -3.47
CA ALA A 295 11.62 14.52 -3.76
C ALA A 295 12.18 13.28 -4.47
N HIS A 296 13.05 13.51 -5.46
CA HIS A 296 13.72 12.47 -6.24
C HIS A 296 14.76 11.75 -5.38
N THR A 297 14.32 10.79 -4.57
CA THR A 297 15.16 9.89 -3.79
C THR A 297 15.43 8.61 -4.58
N TRP A 298 16.03 7.60 -3.95
CA TRP A 298 16.36 6.32 -4.58
C TRP A 298 15.28 5.76 -5.52
N CYS A 299 14.01 5.72 -5.10
CA CYS A 299 12.95 5.14 -5.93
C CYS A 299 12.75 5.90 -7.25
N TYR A 300 12.99 7.20 -7.31
CA TYR A 300 12.95 7.94 -8.58
C TYR A 300 13.99 7.39 -9.56
N TYR A 301 15.25 7.28 -9.11
CA TYR A 301 16.34 6.76 -9.93
C TYR A 301 16.12 5.31 -10.33
N TYR A 302 15.61 4.48 -9.42
CA TYR A 302 15.23 3.11 -9.72
C TYR A 302 14.15 3.03 -10.80
N GLN A 303 13.05 3.80 -10.68
CA GLN A 303 11.98 3.78 -11.71
C GLN A 303 12.48 4.25 -13.07
N LYS A 304 13.32 5.29 -13.10
CA LYS A 304 13.95 5.78 -14.33
C LYS A 304 14.92 4.76 -14.92
N ALA A 305 15.67 4.05 -14.09
CA ALA A 305 16.61 3.03 -14.53
C ALA A 305 15.88 1.79 -15.12
N GLU A 306 14.80 1.31 -14.50
CA GLU A 306 14.00 0.21 -15.07
C GLU A 306 13.30 0.64 -16.39
N LEU A 307 12.84 1.89 -16.49
CA LEU A 307 12.31 2.42 -17.75
C LEU A 307 13.38 2.49 -18.85
N ALA A 308 14.59 2.96 -18.51
CA ALA A 308 15.72 3.00 -19.45
C ALA A 308 16.20 1.59 -19.83
N ARG A 309 16.15 0.63 -18.89
CA ARG A 309 16.49 -0.78 -19.12
C ARG A 309 15.58 -1.41 -20.16
N GLN A 310 14.28 -1.10 -20.14
CA GLN A 310 13.33 -1.54 -21.16
C GLN A 310 13.68 -1.03 -22.56
N GLN A 311 14.40 0.09 -22.67
CA GLN A 311 14.88 0.66 -23.93
C GLN A 311 16.32 0.26 -24.25
N GLU A 312 16.95 -0.57 -23.41
CA GLU A 312 18.39 -0.91 -23.48
C GLU A 312 19.30 0.33 -23.45
N ASP A 313 18.87 1.43 -22.81
CA ASP A 313 19.67 2.65 -22.65
C ASP A 313 20.65 2.51 -21.48
N TRP A 314 21.66 1.67 -21.68
CA TRP A 314 22.68 1.37 -20.68
C TRP A 314 23.47 2.61 -20.25
N ALA A 315 23.75 3.52 -21.18
CA ALA A 315 24.46 4.76 -20.87
C ALA A 315 23.62 5.69 -19.99
N GLY A 316 22.32 5.80 -20.26
CA GLY A 316 21.38 6.55 -19.43
C GLY A 316 21.28 6.00 -18.00
N ILE A 317 21.26 4.68 -17.84
CA ILE A 317 21.23 4.05 -16.51
C ILE A 317 22.52 4.32 -15.74
N VAL A 318 23.70 4.26 -16.38
CA VAL A 318 24.96 4.62 -15.72
C VAL A 318 24.96 6.08 -15.25
N ALA A 319 24.44 7.00 -16.07
CA ALA A 319 24.30 8.40 -15.67
C ALA A 319 23.37 8.58 -14.46
N LEU A 320 22.25 7.84 -14.41
CA LEU A 320 21.36 7.81 -13.23
C LEU A 320 22.06 7.23 -12.00
N ALA A 321 22.92 6.21 -12.19
CA ALA A 321 23.71 5.62 -11.11
C ALA A 321 24.68 6.65 -10.53
N ASP A 322 25.42 7.36 -11.37
CA ASP A 322 26.38 8.39 -10.97
C ASP A 322 25.69 9.54 -10.24
N GLU A 323 24.55 10.01 -10.75
CA GLU A 323 23.77 11.08 -10.13
C GLU A 323 23.25 10.67 -8.75
N SER A 324 22.63 9.49 -8.66
CA SER A 324 22.09 8.98 -7.39
C SER A 324 23.20 8.75 -6.35
N ALA A 325 24.35 8.23 -6.77
CA ALA A 325 25.51 8.02 -5.90
C ALA A 325 26.12 9.35 -5.41
N ALA A 326 26.22 10.36 -6.28
CA ALA A 326 26.71 11.69 -5.91
C ALA A 326 25.82 12.38 -4.86
N LEU A 327 24.52 12.08 -4.87
CA LEU A 327 23.54 12.55 -3.89
C LEU A 327 23.45 11.66 -2.62
N GLY A 328 24.19 10.54 -2.60
CA GLY A 328 24.22 9.61 -1.47
C GLY A 328 22.98 8.73 -1.36
N PHE A 329 22.25 8.52 -2.46
CA PHE A 329 21.10 7.61 -2.50
C PHE A 329 21.53 6.16 -2.78
N SER A 330 20.84 5.23 -2.12
CA SER A 330 21.03 3.78 -2.28
C SER A 330 19.73 3.05 -1.97
N PRO A 331 19.52 1.83 -2.50
CA PRO A 331 18.35 1.04 -2.21
C PRO A 331 18.30 0.59 -0.76
N ASN A 332 17.09 0.57 -0.21
CA ASN A 332 16.80 -0.21 0.98
C ASN A 332 16.74 -1.70 0.62
N ASN A 333 16.06 -2.04 -0.48
CA ASN A 333 16.01 -3.40 -1.02
C ASN A 333 17.06 -3.59 -2.12
N ARG A 334 18.13 -4.34 -1.81
CA ARG A 334 19.27 -4.49 -2.73
C ARG A 334 18.96 -5.25 -4.04
N LEU A 335 17.75 -5.81 -4.20
CA LEU A 335 17.28 -6.32 -5.50
C LEU A 335 17.14 -5.21 -6.55
N GLU A 336 16.94 -3.97 -6.12
CA GLU A 336 16.80 -2.79 -6.99
C GLU A 336 18.13 -2.35 -7.61
N TRP A 337 19.23 -3.03 -7.30
CA TRP A 337 20.47 -2.90 -8.04
C TRP A 337 20.43 -3.52 -9.43
N LEU A 338 19.46 -4.39 -9.72
CA LEU A 338 19.36 -5.11 -10.99
C LEU A 338 19.55 -4.24 -12.25
N PRO A 339 18.81 -3.13 -12.47
CA PRO A 339 18.98 -2.34 -13.68
C PRO A 339 20.38 -1.73 -13.81
N PHE A 340 21.01 -1.38 -12.68
CA PHE A 340 22.35 -0.83 -12.66
C PHE A 340 23.42 -1.89 -12.92
N VAL A 341 23.24 -3.11 -12.39
CA VAL A 341 24.13 -4.25 -12.68
C VAL A 341 24.15 -4.54 -14.19
N ASP A 342 22.98 -4.59 -14.82
CA ASP A 342 22.87 -4.77 -16.27
C ASP A 342 23.61 -3.66 -17.02
N ALA A 343 23.33 -2.39 -16.69
CA ALA A 343 23.95 -1.26 -17.35
C ALA A 343 25.48 -1.22 -17.22
N PHE A 344 26.01 -1.52 -16.03
CA PHE A 344 27.46 -1.57 -15.82
C PHE A 344 28.10 -2.72 -16.62
N ALA A 345 27.47 -3.89 -16.69
CA ALA A 345 27.95 -4.99 -17.52
C ALA A 345 27.97 -4.63 -19.02
N HIS A 346 26.88 -4.06 -19.54
CA HIS A 346 26.76 -3.66 -20.95
C HIS A 346 27.68 -2.50 -21.35
N THR A 347 28.05 -1.64 -20.41
CA THR A 347 29.01 -0.54 -20.65
C THR A 347 30.46 -0.92 -20.35
N GLY A 348 30.71 -2.14 -19.86
CA GLY A 348 32.04 -2.68 -19.62
C GLY A 348 32.63 -2.38 -18.23
N ASP A 349 31.86 -1.78 -17.32
CA ASP A 349 32.23 -1.60 -15.91
C ASP A 349 31.90 -2.85 -15.09
N TRP A 350 32.63 -3.93 -15.38
CA TRP A 350 32.46 -5.23 -14.74
C TRP A 350 32.75 -5.22 -13.24
N GLU A 351 33.61 -4.31 -12.78
CA GLU A 351 33.92 -4.16 -11.36
C GLU A 351 32.68 -3.68 -10.61
N GLN A 352 32.05 -2.60 -11.09
CA GLN A 352 30.87 -2.05 -10.44
C GLN A 352 29.67 -3.01 -10.52
N ALA A 353 29.46 -3.69 -11.67
CA ALA A 353 28.45 -4.73 -11.80
C ALA A 353 28.62 -5.83 -10.74
N LEU A 354 29.86 -6.28 -10.50
CA LEU A 354 30.17 -7.30 -9.51
C LEU A 354 29.99 -6.80 -8.07
N VAL A 355 30.41 -5.56 -7.78
CA VAL A 355 30.25 -4.96 -6.46
C VAL A 355 28.78 -4.89 -6.06
N LEU A 356 27.91 -4.41 -6.96
CA LEU A 356 26.47 -4.29 -6.69
C LEU A 356 25.78 -5.65 -6.56
N SER A 357 26.16 -6.62 -7.42
CA SER A 357 25.65 -7.98 -7.33
C SER A 357 26.01 -8.65 -6.00
N VAL A 358 27.27 -8.48 -5.55
CA VAL A 358 27.75 -9.03 -4.28
C VAL A 358 27.11 -8.32 -3.08
N ASP A 359 26.85 -7.03 -3.18
CA ASP A 359 26.11 -6.28 -2.16
C ASP A 359 24.68 -6.82 -1.99
N ALA A 360 23.97 -7.07 -3.10
CA ALA A 360 22.65 -7.71 -3.08
C ALA A 360 22.67 -9.13 -2.50
N TYR A 361 23.69 -9.91 -2.82
CA TYR A 361 23.89 -11.25 -2.29
C TYR A 361 24.24 -11.28 -0.79
N ARG A 362 25.01 -10.31 -0.30
CA ARG A 362 25.31 -10.16 1.13
C ARG A 362 24.09 -9.74 1.93
N TYR A 363 23.22 -8.92 1.34
CA TYR A 363 21.95 -8.53 1.97
C TYR A 363 21.01 -9.71 2.13
N SER A 364 20.82 -10.52 1.07
CA SER A 364 20.09 -11.77 1.15
C SER A 364 20.68 -12.82 0.24
N LYS A 365 20.99 -13.99 0.80
CA LYS A 365 21.55 -15.12 0.06
C LYS A 365 20.62 -15.64 -1.04
N SER A 366 19.31 -15.43 -0.90
CA SER A 366 18.32 -15.83 -1.90
C SER A 366 18.40 -15.02 -3.20
N THR A 367 19.06 -13.84 -3.21
CA THR A 367 19.23 -13.04 -4.43
C THR A 367 20.13 -13.71 -5.46
N ARG A 368 20.91 -14.74 -5.08
CA ARG A 368 21.64 -15.59 -6.04
C ARG A 368 20.74 -16.19 -7.12
N ASN A 369 19.47 -16.47 -6.79
CA ASN A 369 18.50 -17.01 -7.75
C ASN A 369 18.16 -16.02 -8.87
N LEU A 370 18.37 -14.72 -8.65
CA LEU A 370 18.19 -13.66 -9.64
C LEU A 370 19.52 -13.32 -10.32
N PHE A 371 20.56 -13.01 -9.54
CA PHE A 371 21.81 -12.53 -10.10
C PHE A 371 22.64 -13.62 -10.80
N CYS A 372 22.58 -14.89 -10.38
CA CYS A 372 23.33 -15.93 -11.09
C CYS A 372 22.81 -16.16 -12.53
N PRO A 373 21.49 -16.22 -12.79
CA PRO A 373 20.96 -16.18 -14.15
C PRO A 373 21.33 -14.93 -14.94
N VAL A 374 21.31 -13.74 -14.32
CA VAL A 374 21.72 -12.48 -14.98
C VAL A 374 23.17 -12.54 -15.46
N TRP A 375 24.10 -12.97 -14.59
CA TRP A 375 25.51 -13.14 -14.97
C TRP A 375 25.73 -14.22 -16.04
N ARG A 376 24.92 -15.28 -16.03
CA ARG A 376 24.90 -16.27 -17.12
C ARG A 376 24.38 -15.67 -18.43
N GLY A 377 23.38 -14.79 -18.36
CA GLY A 377 22.88 -14.03 -19.52
C GLY A 377 24.00 -13.22 -20.18
N PHE A 378 24.75 -12.44 -19.40
CA PHE A 378 25.90 -11.67 -19.91
C PHE A 378 26.95 -12.55 -20.62
N GLU A 379 27.21 -13.75 -20.12
CA GLU A 379 28.13 -14.70 -20.74
C GLU A 379 27.56 -15.29 -22.04
N GLN A 380 26.27 -15.63 -22.06
CA GLN A 380 25.57 -16.19 -23.23
C GLN A 380 25.39 -15.17 -24.36
N GLU A 381 25.15 -13.90 -24.03
CA GLU A 381 25.13 -12.78 -24.97
C GLU A 381 26.50 -12.52 -25.60
N GLY A 382 27.58 -13.02 -24.98
CA GLY A 382 28.94 -12.85 -25.48
C GLY A 382 29.51 -11.46 -25.20
N LEU A 383 29.09 -10.81 -24.11
CA LEU A 383 29.64 -9.52 -23.70
C LEU A 383 31.16 -9.64 -23.44
N THR A 384 31.92 -8.67 -23.95
CA THR A 384 33.39 -8.69 -23.84
C THR A 384 33.84 -8.30 -22.43
N ALA A 385 34.22 -9.30 -21.63
CA ALA A 385 34.71 -9.13 -20.26
C ALA A 385 36.21 -9.45 -20.11
N PRO A 386 36.92 -8.82 -19.16
CA PRO A 386 38.27 -9.23 -18.77
C PRO A 386 38.31 -10.71 -18.36
N ALA A 387 39.45 -11.37 -18.60
CA ALA A 387 39.63 -12.78 -18.27
C ALA A 387 39.35 -13.05 -16.78
N GLY A 388 38.52 -14.06 -16.50
CA GLY A 388 38.16 -14.47 -15.13
C GLY A 388 37.01 -13.70 -14.49
N THR A 389 36.42 -12.70 -15.16
CA THR A 389 35.30 -11.91 -14.62
C THR A 389 34.10 -12.78 -14.25
N PHE A 390 33.61 -13.62 -15.17
CA PHE A 390 32.46 -14.51 -14.91
C PHE A 390 32.77 -15.53 -13.81
N ALA A 391 33.96 -16.13 -13.82
CA ALA A 391 34.39 -17.06 -12.77
C ALA A 391 34.42 -16.39 -11.38
N ALA A 392 34.89 -15.14 -11.29
CA ALA A 392 34.88 -14.38 -10.05
C ALA A 392 33.46 -14.03 -9.58
N ALA A 393 32.56 -13.71 -10.52
CA ALA A 393 31.16 -13.48 -10.19
C ALA A 393 30.47 -14.75 -9.66
N TYR A 394 30.63 -15.87 -10.36
CA TYR A 394 30.04 -17.15 -9.95
C TYR A 394 30.56 -17.62 -8.59
N ASP A 395 31.86 -17.46 -8.31
CA ASP A 395 32.45 -17.78 -7.01
C ASP A 395 31.88 -16.88 -5.90
N ARG A 396 31.86 -15.55 -6.10
CA ARG A 396 31.42 -14.60 -5.06
C ARG A 396 29.93 -14.62 -4.78
N LEU A 397 29.12 -14.98 -5.77
CA LEU A 397 27.67 -15.13 -5.64
C LEU A 397 27.26 -16.56 -5.23
N GLU A 398 28.22 -17.47 -5.11
CA GLU A 398 28.00 -18.90 -4.85
C GLU A 398 26.99 -19.51 -5.85
N CYS A 399 27.18 -19.23 -7.14
CA CYS A 399 26.35 -19.77 -8.20
C CYS A 399 26.59 -21.27 -8.36
N GLU A 400 25.53 -22.06 -8.34
CA GLU A 400 25.61 -23.49 -8.63
C GLU A 400 25.94 -23.67 -10.12
N VAL A 401 27.10 -24.30 -10.39
CA VAL A 401 27.57 -24.54 -11.75
C VAL A 401 26.81 -25.75 -12.30
N GLY A 402 25.70 -25.47 -12.97
CA GLY A 402 24.97 -26.42 -13.81
C GLY A 402 23.73 -27.02 -13.15
N GLU A 403 22.58 -26.67 -13.71
CA GLU A 403 21.51 -27.60 -14.14
C GLU A 403 20.64 -26.77 -15.11
N GLU A 404 20.71 -27.12 -16.40
CA GLU A 404 19.79 -26.64 -17.44
C GLU A 404 18.37 -27.17 -17.21
#